data_AF-A0A090QIV5-F1
#
_entry.id   AF-A0A090QIV5-F1
#
_cell.length_a   1.000
_cell.length_b   1.000
_cell.length_c   1.000
_cell.angle_alpha   90.00
_cell.angle_beta   90.00
_cell.angle_gamma   90.00
#
_symmetry.space_group_name_H-M   'P 1'
#
loop_
_entity.id
_entity.type
_entity.pdbx_description
1 polymer ?
#
loop_
_entity_poly.entity_id
_entity_poly.type
_entity_poly.pdbx_seq_one_letter_code
_entity_poly.pdbx_strand_id
1 'polypeptide(L)' 'MNSLKSEEYILPAVLEIPFILQHSSGDWSKRSEMDEPIIYGDYYFLELMLRLQELDQ' A
#
# COMPACT_ATOMS: atom_id res chain seq x y z
N MET A 1 3.03 -9.51 15.31
CA MET A 1 3.20 -9.72 13.86
C MET A 1 2.71 -8.44 13.21
N ASN A 2 3.57 -7.68 12.53
CA ASN A 2 3.20 -6.41 11.91
C ASN A 2 2.70 -6.72 10.49
N SER A 3 1.56 -6.15 10.11
CA SER A 3 0.90 -6.37 8.81
C SER A 3 0.73 -5.03 8.11
N LEU A 4 0.78 -5.01 6.77
CA LEU A 4 0.48 -3.83 5.95
C LEU A 4 -0.96 -3.32 6.13
N LYS A 5 -1.84 -4.12 6.75
CA LYS A 5 -3.22 -3.73 7.06
C LYS A 5 -3.35 -2.90 8.34
N SER A 6 -2.25 -2.57 9.02
CA SER A 6 -2.27 -1.70 10.20
C SER A 6 -2.47 -0.24 9.82
N GLU A 7 -2.91 0.57 10.78
CA GLU A 7 -3.05 2.03 10.64
C GLU A 7 -1.71 2.75 10.36
N GLU A 8 -0.58 2.09 10.59
CA GLU A 8 0.75 2.61 10.25
C GLU A 8 0.94 2.71 8.73
N TYR A 9 0.39 1.77 7.95
CA TYR A 9 0.59 1.70 6.50
C TYR A 9 -0.66 2.07 5.69
N ILE A 10 -1.85 2.00 6.27
CA ILE A 10 -3.10 2.36 5.60
C ILE A 10 -3.38 3.85 5.74
N LEU A 11 -3.56 4.53 4.61
CA LEU A 11 -3.96 5.93 4.58
C LEU A 11 -5.35 6.12 5.21
N PRO A 12 -5.56 7.18 6.02
CA PRO A 12 -6.86 7.47 6.61
C PRO A 12 -7.94 7.67 5.54
N ALA A 13 -9.10 7.01 5.71
CA ALA A 13 -10.23 7.12 4.78
C ALA A 13 -10.86 8.53 4.68
N VAL A 14 -10.48 9.45 5.57
CA VAL A 14 -10.90 10.87 5.52
C VAL A 14 -10.15 11.66 4.43
N LEU A 15 -9.03 11.13 3.92
CA LEU A 15 -8.27 11.78 2.85
C LEU A 15 -8.89 11.44 1.48
N GLU A 16 -9.21 12.46 0.69
CA GLU A 16 -9.66 12.30 -0.71
C GLU A 16 -8.46 12.14 -1.66
N ILE A 17 -7.77 11.01 -1.54
CA ILE A 17 -6.59 10.67 -2.34
C ILE A 17 -6.72 9.28 -2.98
N PRO A 18 -6.13 9.04 -4.17
CA PRO A 18 -6.35 7.81 -4.94
C PRO A 18 -5.46 6.64 -4.49
N PHE A 19 -5.03 6.61 -3.22
CA PHE A 19 -4.08 5.62 -2.70
C PHE A 19 -4.59 4.94 -1.42
N ILE A 20 -4.15 3.70 -1.20
CA ILE A 20 -4.46 2.89 -0.02
C ILE A 20 -3.27 2.88 0.95
N LEU A 21 -2.07 2.58 0.44
CA LEU A 21 -0.87 2.46 1.25
C LEU A 21 -0.04 3.75 1.25
N GLN A 22 0.57 4.04 2.40
CA GLN A 22 1.66 5.00 2.55
C GLN A 22 3.00 4.30 2.79
N HIS A 23 4.07 5.08 2.92
CA HIS A 23 5.43 4.58 3.20
C HIS A 23 6.01 3.64 2.15
N SER A 24 5.76 3.93 0.88
CA SER A 24 6.41 3.22 -0.22
C SER A 24 7.59 4.02 -0.79
N SER A 25 8.45 3.39 -1.58
CA SER A 25 9.58 4.09 -2.22
C SER A 25 9.85 3.59 -3.63
N GLY A 26 10.01 4.51 -4.57
CA GLY A 26 10.27 4.25 -5.98
C GLY A 26 11.74 4.38 -6.36
N ASP A 27 12.12 5.49 -7.00
CA ASP A 27 13.47 5.72 -7.53
C ASP A 27 14.39 6.47 -6.55
N TRP A 28 15.10 5.70 -5.72
CA TRP A 28 16.11 6.23 -4.80
C TRP A 28 17.25 6.96 -5.51
N SER A 29 17.67 6.50 -6.69
CA SER A 29 18.81 7.09 -7.42
C SER A 29 18.50 8.51 -7.87
N LYS A 30 17.24 8.77 -8.23
CA LYS A 30 16.73 10.10 -8.56
C LYS A 30 16.12 10.83 -7.37
N ARG A 31 16.09 10.21 -6.18
CA ARG A 31 15.42 10.71 -4.97
C ARG A 31 13.97 11.10 -5.24
N SER A 32 13.28 10.33 -6.08
CA SER A 32 11.88 10.51 -6.46
C SER A 32 11.03 9.44 -5.78
N GLU A 33 9.78 9.78 -5.43
CA GLU A 33 8.85 8.86 -4.75
C GLU A 33 9.49 8.29 -3.46
N MET A 34 9.92 9.16 -2.57
CA MET A 34 10.65 8.79 -1.35
C MET A 34 9.71 8.86 -0.17
N ASP A 35 9.36 7.72 0.43
CA ASP A 35 8.39 7.64 1.52
C ASP A 35 7.00 8.19 1.14
N GLU A 36 6.52 7.79 -0.05
CA GLU A 36 5.29 8.28 -0.68
C GLU A 36 4.37 7.11 -1.07
N PRO A 37 3.06 7.34 -1.26
CA PRO A 37 2.17 6.37 -1.90
C PRO A 37 2.56 6.11 -3.36
N ILE A 38 2.50 4.84 -3.80
CA ILE A 38 2.78 4.45 -5.20
C ILE A 38 1.75 3.43 -5.68
N ILE A 39 1.27 3.62 -6.91
CA ILE A 39 0.09 2.90 -7.42
C ILE A 39 0.32 1.38 -7.53
N TYR A 40 1.54 0.97 -7.83
CA TYR A 40 1.88 -0.45 -7.92
C TYR A 40 1.96 -1.13 -6.56
N GLY A 41 2.22 -0.38 -5.48
CA GLY A 41 2.10 -0.89 -4.10
C GLY A 41 0.67 -1.29 -3.79
N ASP A 42 -0.29 -0.40 -4.08
CA ASP A 42 -1.72 -0.66 -3.90
C ASP A 42 -2.23 -1.82 -4.75
N TYR A 43 -1.78 -1.90 -6.00
CA TYR A 43 -2.12 -3.01 -6.90
C TYR A 43 -1.78 -4.37 -6.28
N TYR A 44 -0.52 -4.54 -5.82
CA TYR A 44 -0.09 -5.81 -5.22
C TYR A 44 -0.73 -6.06 -3.85
N PHE A 45 -1.06 -5.01 -3.10
CA PHE A 45 -1.79 -5.14 -1.85
C PHE A 45 -3.19 -5.71 -2.06
N LEU A 46 -3.95 -5.17 -3.02
CA LEU A 46 -5.27 -5.67 -3.36
C LEU A 46 -5.21 -7.08 -3.96
N GLU A 47 -4.22 -7.37 -4.81
CA GLU A 47 -3.99 -8.72 -5.34
C GLU A 47 -3.78 -9.73 -4.19
N LEU A 48 -2.96 -9.38 -3.20
CA LEU A 48 -2.75 -10.23 -2.02
C LEU A 48 -4.04 -10.44 -1.24
N MET A 49 -4.84 -9.39 -1.01
CA MET A 49 -6.12 -9.51 -0.29
C MET A 49 -7.09 -10.45 -1.01
N LEU A 50 -7.16 -10.39 -2.34
CA LEU A 50 -7.99 -11.31 -3.13
C LEU A 50 -7.50 -12.76 -3.02
N ARG A 51 -6.18 -13.00 -3.13
CA ARG A 51 -5.61 -14.35 -2.97
C ARG A 51 -5.85 -14.93 -1.59
N LEU A 52 -5.74 -14.12 -0.54
CA LEU A 52 -6.06 -14.56 0.83
C LEU A 52 -7.54 -14.92 0.97
N GLN A 53 -8.43 -14.11 0.39
CA GLN A 53 -9.86 -14.40 0.38
C GLN A 53 -10.18 -15.71 -0.35
N GLU A 54 -9.46 -16.04 -1.43
CA GLU A 54 -9.62 -17.32 -2.16
C GLU A 54 -9.10 -18.52 -1.35
N LEU A 55 -8.04 -18.36 -0.57
CA LEU A 55 -7.47 -19.41 0.28
C LEU A 55 -8.32 -19.70 1.52
N ASP A 56 -9.07 -18.71 2.01
CA ASP A 56 -9.96 -18.82 3.15
C ASP A 56 -11.37 -19.36 2.78
N GLN A 57 -11.61 -19.70 1.49
CA GLN A 57 -12.83 -20.41 1.04
C GLN A 57 -12.74 -21.92 1.25
#